data_AF-A0A4V1CG74-F1
#
_entry.id   AF-A0A4V1CG74-F1
#
_cell.length_a   1.000
_cell.length_b   1.000
_cell.length_c   1.000
_cell.angle_alpha   90.00
_cell.angle_beta   90.00
_cell.angle_gamma   90.00
#
_symmetry.space_group_name_H-M   'P 1'
#
loop_
_entity.id
_entity.type
_entity.pdbx_description
1 polymer ?
#
loop_
_entity_poly.entity_id
_entity_poly.type
_entity_poly.pdbx_seq_one_letter_code
_entity_poly.pdbx_strand_id
1 'polypeptide(L)'
;MMNFPWKENATLVRMAAAGQSDDQSSEILFEGTLLALAKKVQAMKQLDRRGLRLSLPDRLIRPHTFQDGALTALIDNIPRG
;
A
#
# COMPACT_ATOMS: atom_id res chain seq x y z
N MET A 1 -10.71 13.23 -10.55
CA MET A 1 -10.78 12.02 -9.70
C MET A 1 -9.78 11.02 -10.24
N MET A 2 -8.76 10.64 -9.46
CA MET A 2 -7.84 9.56 -9.86
C MET A 2 -8.61 8.24 -9.84
N ASN A 3 -8.64 7.52 -10.96
CA ASN A 3 -9.37 6.26 -11.10
C ASN A 3 -8.49 5.11 -10.58
N PHE A 4 -8.47 4.92 -9.26
CA PHE A 4 -7.73 3.82 -8.66
C PHE A 4 -8.48 2.49 -8.82
N PRO A 5 -7.77 1.38 -9.05
CA PRO A 5 -8.36 0.06 -9.21
C PRO A 5 -8.79 -0.53 -7.85
N TRP A 6 -9.77 0.10 -7.20
CA TRP A 6 -10.20 -0.22 -5.82
C TRP A 6 -10.62 -1.67 -5.59
N LYS A 7 -11.09 -2.34 -6.64
CA LYS A 7 -11.57 -3.73 -6.61
C LYS A 7 -10.46 -4.76 -6.87
N GLU A 8 -9.32 -4.33 -7.40
CA GLU A 8 -8.23 -5.23 -7.72
C GLU A 8 -7.58 -5.74 -6.44
N ASN A 9 -7.12 -6.99 -6.48
CA ASN A 9 -6.29 -7.52 -5.41
C ASN A 9 -5.00 -6.72 -5.30
N ALA A 10 -4.52 -6.59 -4.09
CA ALA A 10 -3.32 -5.88 -3.72
C ALA A 10 -2.70 -6.60 -2.51
N THR A 11 -1.44 -6.29 -2.27
CA THR A 11 -0.66 -6.86 -1.19
C THR A 11 -0.03 -5.70 -0.42
N LEU A 12 -0.33 -5.62 0.87
CA LEU A 12 0.31 -4.69 1.78
C LEU A 12 1.55 -5.37 2.35
N VAL A 13 2.72 -4.83 1.98
CA VAL A 13 4.01 -5.27 2.48
C VAL A 13 4.60 -4.24 3.42
N ARG A 14 5.34 -4.71 4.42
CA ARG A 14 6.17 -3.88 5.29
C ARG A 14 7.62 -4.02 4.84
N MET A 15 8.22 -2.89 4.49
CA MET A 15 9.64 -2.74 4.21
C MET A 15 10.39 -2.62 5.55
N ALA A 16 11.46 -3.40 5.71
CA ALA A 16 12.37 -3.25 6.85
C ALA A 16 12.99 -1.84 6.85
N ALA A 17 13.17 -1.26 8.05
CA ALA A 17 13.76 0.07 8.20
C ALA A 17 15.25 0.06 7.75
N ALA A 18 15.67 1.14 7.09
CA ALA A 18 17.04 1.30 6.58
C ALA A 18 18.06 1.13 7.73
N GLY A 19 18.82 0.03 7.68
CA GLY A 19 19.77 -0.36 8.74
C GLY A 19 19.88 -1.88 8.93
N GLN A 20 18.90 -2.65 8.46
CA GLN A 20 19.05 -4.10 8.32
C GLN A 20 19.64 -4.41 6.94
N SER A 21 20.94 -4.68 6.91
CA SER A 21 21.59 -5.34 5.79
C SER A 21 21.01 -6.74 5.65
N ASP A 22 19.93 -6.88 4.90
CA ASP A 22 19.74 -8.03 4.02
C ASP A 22 18.71 -7.69 2.94
N ASP A 23 19.14 -7.93 1.71
CA ASP A 23 18.37 -7.84 0.48
C ASP A 23 17.01 -8.58 0.67
N GLN A 24 15.88 -7.91 0.41
CA GLN A 24 14.57 -8.54 0.15
C GLN A 24 13.64 -9.02 1.29
N SER A 25 13.82 -8.62 2.56
CA SER A 25 12.81 -8.92 3.59
C SER A 25 11.59 -7.98 3.53
N SER A 26 10.78 -8.10 2.47
CA SER A 26 9.45 -7.48 2.41
C SER A 26 8.44 -8.43 3.03
N GLU A 27 7.97 -8.14 4.25
CA GLU A 27 6.98 -9.00 4.89
C GLU A 27 5.59 -8.66 4.37
N ILE A 28 4.89 -9.64 3.79
CA ILE A 28 3.48 -9.50 3.44
C ILE A 28 2.67 -9.47 4.73
N LEU A 29 2.11 -8.31 5.06
CA LEU A 29 1.26 -8.16 6.24
C LEU A 29 -0.18 -8.59 5.94
N PHE A 30 -0.70 -8.19 4.78
CA PHE A 30 -2.09 -8.43 4.40
C PHE A 30 -2.24 -8.52 2.88
N GLU A 31 -3.19 -9.34 2.44
CA GLU A 31 -3.61 -9.48 1.05
C GLU A 31 -5.12 -9.25 0.96
N GLY A 32 -5.57 -8.63 -0.14
CA GLY A 32 -6.99 -8.34 -0.37
C GLY A 32 -7.17 -7.20 -1.35
N THR A 33 -8.39 -6.65 -1.46
CA THR A 33 -8.63 -5.56 -2.41
C THR A 33 -7.88 -4.29 -2.04
N LEU A 34 -7.49 -3.50 -3.05
CA LEU A 34 -6.81 -2.21 -2.85
C LEU A 34 -7.60 -1.31 -1.89
N LEU A 35 -8.93 -1.29 -1.99
CA LEU A 35 -9.78 -0.52 -1.08
C LEU A 35 -9.72 -1.02 0.36
N ALA A 36 -9.79 -2.34 0.57
CA ALA A 36 -9.73 -2.92 1.91
C ALA A 36 -8.38 -2.64 2.57
N LEU A 37 -7.29 -2.76 1.81
CA LEU A 37 -5.95 -2.49 2.32
C LEU A 37 -5.73 -0.99 2.55
N ALA A 38 -6.17 -0.11 1.65
CA ALA A 38 -6.09 1.34 1.86
C ALA A 38 -6.86 1.78 3.12
N LYS A 39 -8.05 1.22 3.37
CA LYS A 39 -8.81 1.45 4.61
C LYS A 39 -8.08 0.93 5.85
N LYS A 40 -7.42 -0.22 5.78
CA LYS A 40 -6.56 -0.73 6.87
C LYS A 40 -5.43 0.24 7.17
N VAL A 41 -4.70 0.71 6.15
CA VAL A 41 -3.61 1.68 6.34
C VAL A 41 -4.15 3.02 6.86
N GLN A 42 -5.33 3.45 6.43
CA GLN A 42 -6.02 4.63 6.97
C GLN A 42 -6.34 4.50 8.47
N ALA A 43 -6.71 3.30 8.92
CA ALA A 43 -6.97 3.03 10.33
C ALA A 43 -5.69 2.86 11.18
N MET A 44 -4.54 2.57 10.56
CA MET A 44 -3.25 2.47 11.24
C MET A 44 -2.71 3.85 11.65
N LYS A 45 -1.90 3.88 12.73
CA LYS A 45 -1.22 5.10 13.20
C LYS A 45 -0.18 5.55 12.17
N GLN A 46 0.03 6.86 12.02
CA GLN A 46 0.99 7.41 11.04
C GLN A 46 2.40 6.83 11.18
N LEU A 47 2.84 6.50 12.40
CA LEU A 47 4.14 5.87 12.63
C LEU A 47 4.23 4.47 12.02
N ASP A 48 3.18 3.67 12.12
CA ASP A 48 3.09 2.34 11.51
C ASP A 48 2.95 2.37 9.99
N ARG A 49 2.56 3.51 9.41
CA ARG A 49 2.49 3.71 7.96
C ARG A 49 3.86 3.89 7.32
N ARG A 50 4.87 4.30 8.11
CA ARG A 50 6.24 4.47 7.62
C ARG A 50 6.82 3.09 7.29
N GLY A 51 7.31 2.94 6.07
CA GLY A 51 7.80 1.65 5.57
C GLY A 51 6.70 0.69 5.11
N LEU A 52 5.44 1.13 4.98
CA LEU A 52 4.43 0.32 4.29
C LEU A 52 4.44 0.58 2.78
N ARG A 53 4.23 -0.48 2.02
CA ARG A 53 4.07 -0.45 0.58
C ARG A 53 2.87 -1.30 0.17
N LEU A 54 2.00 -0.72 -0.64
CA LEU A 54 0.92 -1.44 -1.31
C LEU A 54 1.37 -1.81 -2.71
N SER A 55 1.26 -3.08 -3.09
CA SER A 55 1.62 -3.56 -4.43
C SER A 55 0.39 -4.19 -5.08
N LEU A 56 0.14 -3.83 -6.34
CA LEU A 56 -0.85 -4.45 -7.21
C LEU A 56 -0.19 -5.59 -8.00
N PRO A 57 -0.89 -6.71 -8.23
CA PRO A 57 -0.39 -7.85 -8.98
C PRO A 57 -0.33 -7.59 -10.49
N ASP A 58 -1.14 -6.65 -11.00
CA ASP A 58 -1.26 -6.43 -12.44
C ASP A 58 -0.26 -5.39 -12.97
N ARG A 59 0.56 -5.81 -13.94
CA ARG A 59 1.61 -5.00 -14.58
C ARG A 59 1.07 -3.91 -15.53
N LEU A 60 -0.21 -3.93 -15.90
CA LEU A 60 -0.80 -2.97 -16.82
C LEU A 60 -1.20 -1.67 -16.13
N ILE A 61 -1.33 -1.67 -14.80
CA ILE A 61 -1.74 -0.50 -14.02
C ILE A 61 -0.50 0.16 -13.41
N ARG A 62 -0.11 1.34 -13.93
CA ARG A 62 0.93 2.18 -13.32
C ARG A 62 0.32 3.36 -12.55
N PRO A 63 0.84 3.71 -11.37
CA PRO A 63 1.86 2.98 -10.61
C PRO A 63 1.30 1.66 -10.05
N HIS A 64 2.06 0.59 -10.20
CA HIS A 64 1.71 -0.75 -9.69
C HIS A 64 1.98 -0.85 -8.18
N THR A 65 2.68 0.12 -7.61
CA THR A 65 3.09 0.16 -6.21
C THR A 65 2.88 1.55 -5.62
N PHE A 66 2.37 1.60 -4.39
CA PHE A 66 2.14 2.80 -3.60
C PHE A 66 3.00 2.75 -2.35
N GLN A 67 3.87 3.74 -2.16
CA GLN A 67 4.75 3.84 -1.00
C GLN A 67 4.80 5.30 -0.53
N ASP A 68 5.02 5.53 0.76
CA ASP A 68 5.26 6.85 1.36
C ASP A 68 4.22 7.91 0.91
N GLY A 69 4.64 8.91 0.14
CA GLY A 69 3.76 9.97 -0.35
C GLY A 69 2.65 9.47 -1.27
N ALA A 70 2.93 8.47 -2.11
CA ALA A 70 1.94 7.86 -3.00
C ALA A 70 0.91 7.01 -2.22
N LEU A 71 1.36 6.33 -1.15
CA LEU A 71 0.47 5.63 -0.23
C LEU A 71 -0.45 6.60 0.53
N THR A 72 0.10 7.75 0.94
CA THR A 72 -0.68 8.82 1.60
C THR A 72 -1.74 9.39 0.65
N ALA A 73 -1.37 9.68 -0.59
CA ALA A 73 -2.30 10.15 -1.62
C ALA A 73 -3.39 9.11 -1.94
N LEU A 74 -3.05 7.82 -1.99
CA LEU A 74 -4.01 6.73 -2.15
C LEU A 74 -5.05 6.74 -1.03
N ILE A 75 -4.62 6.86 0.23
CA ILE A 75 -5.52 6.89 1.39
C ILE A 75 -6.44 8.11 1.35
N ASP A 76 -5.95 9.26 0.92
CA ASP A 76 -6.75 10.49 0.82
C ASP A 76 -7.86 10.37 -0.24
N ASN A 77 -7.59 9.60 -1.31
CA ASN A 77 -8.52 9.36 -2.41
C ASN A 77 -9.50 8.19 -2.16
N ILE A 78 -9.51 7.57 -0.97
CA ILE A 78 -10.48 6.50 -0.66
C ILE A 78 -11.90 7.03 -0.86
N PRO A 79 -12.75 6.33 -1.67
CA PRO A 79 -14.13 6.74 -1.87
C PRO A 79 -14.89 6.71 -0.53
N ARG A 80 -15.38 7.90 -0.14
CA ARG A 80 -16.31 8.07 0.98
C ARG A 80 -17.70 7.74 0.43
N GLY A 81 -18.09 6.48 0.59
CA GLY A 81 -19.46 6.04 0.29
C GLY A 81 -20.48 6.77 1.15
#